data_AF-A0A6V7DFE3-F1
#
_entry.id   AF-A0A6V7DFE3-F1
#
_cell.length_a   1.000
_cell.length_b   1.000
_cell.length_c   1.000
_cell.angle_alpha   90.00
_cell.angle_beta   90.00
_cell.angle_gamma   90.00
#
_symmetry.space_group_name_H-M   'P 1'
#
loop_
_entity.id
_entity.type
_entity.pdbx_description
1 polymer ?
#
loop_
_entity_poly.entity_id
_entity_poly.type
_entity_poly.pdbx_seq_one_letter_code
_entity_poly.pdbx_strand_id
1 'polypeptide(L)'
;MSTPYPIDQEPPRDVLAGEYVLGLLSADERLAAEQRIATDSQFDQAVLQWQQYLMPLLDEIAAVTPSDQLWTRIRQTLGFDTPLRAVPSAQTATTTSAAPLWNSVRFWRWASAGGLATAAVCVLALLNVNTPPAPVQPPATGPVVQAPPVTTPATPATPPATGIAMTATLATEDGRPGYVALMDADKHTITVTPLDRTATADKVPELWLITADGKPHSMGTFDDQRARRAQIPDQLMPMLSNEALLAVTLEPLGGAPGGIPSGTVVAKGGISTLAMAP
;
A
#
# COMPACT_ATOMS: atom_id res chain seq x y z
N MET A 1 50.49 -1.36 -20.24
CA MET A 1 50.15 -1.34 -18.80
C MET A 1 48.64 -1.37 -18.70
N SER A 2 48.05 -2.56 -18.65
CA SER A 2 46.62 -2.73 -18.49
C SER A 2 46.31 -2.63 -17.00
N THR A 3 45.57 -1.61 -16.60
CA THR A 3 45.01 -1.52 -15.24
C THR A 3 44.04 -2.68 -15.06
N PRO A 4 44.26 -3.61 -14.12
CA PRO A 4 43.28 -4.63 -13.81
C PRO A 4 42.05 -3.91 -13.26
N TYR A 5 40.90 -4.11 -13.91
CA TYR A 5 39.63 -3.63 -13.38
C TYR A 5 39.40 -4.34 -12.04
N PRO A 6 39.13 -3.62 -10.93
CA PRO A 6 38.94 -4.25 -9.63
C PRO A 6 37.56 -4.90 -9.59
N ILE A 7 37.45 -6.13 -10.08
CA ILE A 7 36.22 -6.95 -10.00
C ILE A 7 36.14 -7.66 -8.64
N ASP A 8 37.19 -7.56 -7.81
CA ASP A 8 37.38 -8.34 -6.59
C ASP A 8 36.83 -7.68 -5.31
N GLN A 9 35.97 -6.66 -5.42
CA GLN A 9 35.39 -5.99 -4.23
C GLN A 9 33.88 -6.20 -4.04
N GLU A 10 33.21 -6.91 -4.96
CA GLU A 10 31.82 -7.26 -4.69
C GLU A 10 31.76 -8.52 -3.83
N PRO A 11 30.98 -8.51 -2.72
CA PRO A 11 30.73 -9.72 -1.97
C PRO A 11 30.18 -10.79 -2.92
N PRO A 12 30.60 -12.06 -2.79
CA PRO A 12 30.16 -13.11 -3.69
C PRO A 12 28.63 -13.19 -3.69
N ARG A 13 28.01 -12.79 -4.80
CA ARG A 13 26.57 -12.84 -5.01
C ARG A 13 26.16 -14.29 -5.26
N ASP A 14 25.00 -14.69 -4.74
CA ASP A 14 24.47 -16.03 -4.99
C ASP A 14 24.16 -16.20 -6.47
N VAL A 15 24.88 -17.10 -7.16
CA VAL A 15 24.75 -17.33 -8.60
C VAL A 15 23.37 -17.89 -8.96
N LEU A 16 22.80 -18.75 -8.10
CA LEU A 16 21.48 -19.36 -8.34
C LEU A 16 20.38 -18.29 -8.35
N ALA A 17 20.49 -17.27 -7.50
CA ALA A 17 19.59 -16.13 -7.50
C ALA A 17 19.68 -15.34 -8.82
N GLY A 18 20.88 -15.21 -9.39
CA GLY A 18 21.10 -14.57 -10.69
C GLY A 18 20.47 -15.37 -11.84
N GLU A 19 20.65 -16.70 -11.85
CA GLU A 19 20.03 -17.60 -12.83
C GLU A 19 18.50 -17.57 -12.75
N TYR A 20 17.94 -17.48 -11.54
CA TYR A 20 16.50 -17.30 -11.33
C TYR A 20 15.99 -15.99 -11.95
N VAL A 21 16.66 -14.86 -11.67
CA VAL A 21 16.27 -13.53 -12.17
C VAL A 21 16.37 -13.45 -13.69
N LEU A 22 17.43 -14.02 -14.28
CA LEU A 22 17.60 -14.09 -15.73
C LEU A 22 16.68 -15.11 -16.40
N GLY A 23 15.95 -15.92 -15.62
CA GLY A 23 15.03 -16.93 -16.14
C GLY A 23 15.72 -18.11 -16.82
N LEU A 24 16.95 -18.45 -16.38
CA LEU A 24 17.75 -19.55 -16.95
C LEU A 24 17.44 -20.92 -16.32
N LEU A 25 16.70 -20.95 -15.21
CA LEU A 25 16.34 -22.17 -14.50
C LEU A 25 15.25 -22.97 -15.23
N SER A 26 15.32 -24.30 -15.13
CA SER A 26 14.22 -25.19 -15.53
C SER A 26 12.99 -24.99 -14.65
N ALA A 27 11.84 -25.56 -15.06
CA ALA A 27 10.59 -25.41 -14.30
C ALA A 27 10.69 -25.92 -12.86
N ASP A 28 11.34 -27.07 -12.66
CA ASP A 28 11.50 -27.68 -11.33
C ASP A 28 12.48 -26.88 -10.44
N GLU A 29 13.59 -26.41 -11.01
CA GLU A 29 14.57 -25.57 -10.32
C GLU A 29 13.99 -24.20 -9.95
N ARG A 30 13.18 -23.63 -10.85
CA ARG A 30 12.48 -22.37 -10.60
C ARG A 30 11.50 -22.52 -9.43
N LEU A 31 10.75 -23.62 -9.37
CA LEU A 31 9.83 -23.89 -8.27
C LEU A 31 10.57 -24.07 -6.94
N ALA A 32 11.72 -24.75 -6.96
CA ALA A 32 12.59 -24.85 -5.79
C ALA A 32 13.14 -23.48 -5.35
N ALA A 33 13.54 -22.64 -6.30
CA ALA A 33 13.99 -21.28 -6.01
C ALA A 33 12.86 -20.42 -5.43
N GLU A 34 11.63 -20.53 -5.93
CA GLU A 34 10.45 -19.81 -5.42
C GLU A 34 10.10 -20.23 -3.98
N GLN A 35 10.14 -21.53 -3.69
CA GLN A 35 9.99 -22.03 -2.31
C GLN A 35 11.10 -21.51 -1.39
N ARG A 36 12.33 -21.45 -1.89
CA ARG A 36 13.48 -20.92 -1.14
C ARG A 36 13.33 -19.43 -0.88
N ILE A 37 12.88 -18.63 -1.85
CA ILE A 37 12.58 -17.20 -1.65
C ILE A 37 11.58 -17.00 -0.50
N ALA A 38 10.56 -17.87 -0.38
CA ALA A 38 9.58 -17.78 0.70
C ALA A 38 10.10 -18.16 2.10
N THR A 39 11.25 -18.84 2.19
CA THR A 39 11.73 -19.45 3.44
C THR A 39 13.12 -18.96 3.87
N ASP A 40 13.94 -18.48 2.94
CA ASP A 40 15.32 -18.04 3.12
C ASP A 40 15.46 -16.55 2.78
N SER A 41 15.44 -15.71 3.82
CA SER A 41 15.59 -14.26 3.68
C SER A 41 16.91 -13.82 3.04
N GLN A 42 17.99 -14.59 3.18
CA GLN A 42 19.27 -14.25 2.55
C GLN A 42 19.20 -14.46 1.04
N PHE A 43 18.55 -15.55 0.60
CA PHE A 43 18.33 -15.81 -0.81
C PHE A 43 17.37 -14.81 -1.45
N ASP A 44 16.30 -14.41 -0.75
CA ASP A 44 15.39 -13.34 -1.19
C ASP A 44 16.14 -12.01 -1.40
N GLN A 45 17.00 -11.63 -0.45
CA GLN A 45 17.87 -10.44 -0.61
C GLN A 45 18.83 -10.56 -1.79
N ALA A 46 19.40 -11.75 -2.05
CA ALA A 46 20.25 -11.98 -3.21
C ALA A 46 19.48 -11.80 -4.53
N VAL A 47 18.23 -12.29 -4.61
CA VAL A 47 17.35 -12.09 -5.77
C VAL A 47 17.07 -10.62 -6.00
N LEU A 48 16.74 -9.86 -4.94
CA LEU A 48 16.53 -8.41 -5.03
C LEU A 48 17.79 -7.67 -5.50
N GLN A 49 18.96 -8.03 -4.98
CA GLN A 49 20.24 -7.44 -5.41
C GLN A 49 20.52 -7.68 -6.90
N TRP A 50 20.23 -8.89 -7.40
CA TRP A 50 20.34 -9.19 -8.82
C TRP A 50 19.35 -8.38 -9.68
N GLN A 51 18.10 -8.26 -9.24
CA GLN A 51 17.10 -7.44 -9.95
C GLN A 51 17.53 -5.97 -10.02
N GLN A 52 17.97 -5.39 -8.90
CA GLN A 52 18.44 -4.00 -8.84
C GLN A 52 19.67 -3.77 -9.71
N TYR A 53 20.59 -4.73 -9.75
CA TYR A 53 21.79 -4.66 -10.57
C TYR A 53 21.51 -4.74 -12.07
N LEU A 54 20.52 -5.55 -12.46
CA LEU A 54 20.14 -5.71 -13.86
C LEU A 54 19.14 -4.66 -14.34
N MET A 55 18.46 -3.96 -13.43
CA MET A 55 17.44 -2.96 -13.76
C MET A 55 17.92 -1.88 -14.75
N PRO A 56 19.12 -1.28 -14.61
CA PRO A 56 19.61 -0.27 -15.56
C PRO A 56 19.76 -0.78 -16.99
N LEU A 57 19.95 -2.09 -17.20
CA LEU A 57 20.02 -2.66 -18.56
C LEU A 57 18.67 -2.56 -19.28
N LEU A 58 17.56 -2.46 -18.55
CA LEU A 58 16.24 -2.27 -19.16
C LEU A 58 16.12 -0.90 -19.83
N ASP A 59 16.87 0.11 -19.37
CA ASP A 59 16.87 1.45 -19.97
C ASP A 59 17.56 1.48 -21.35
N GLU A 60 18.40 0.48 -21.64
CA GLU A 60 19.04 0.32 -22.95
C GLU A 60 18.12 -0.33 -24.00
N ILE A 61 17.01 -0.93 -23.57
CA ILE A 61 16.06 -1.60 -24.47
C ILE A 61 15.13 -0.56 -25.09
N ALA A 62 15.20 -0.41 -26.41
CA ALA A 62 14.31 0.48 -27.15
C ALA A 62 12.84 0.06 -27.00
N ALA A 63 11.98 1.01 -26.65
CA ALA A 63 10.55 0.76 -26.53
C ALA A 63 9.93 0.39 -27.90
N VAL A 64 9.18 -0.72 -27.93
CA VAL A 64 8.41 -1.14 -29.10
C VAL A 64 6.93 -0.96 -28.78
N THR A 65 6.23 -0.18 -29.61
CA THR A 65 4.79 0.03 -29.43
C THR A 65 4.03 -1.27 -29.66
N PRO A 66 3.28 -1.80 -28.67
CA PRO A 66 2.43 -2.96 -28.86
C PRO A 66 1.24 -2.61 -29.77
N SER A 67 0.53 -3.62 -30.29
CA SER A 67 -0.65 -3.36 -31.11
C SER A 67 -1.80 -2.76 -30.28
N ASP A 68 -2.56 -1.84 -30.88
CA ASP A 68 -3.65 -1.11 -30.21
C ASP A 68 -4.74 -2.04 -29.64
N GLN A 69 -4.88 -3.24 -30.19
CA GLN A 69 -5.87 -4.22 -29.75
C GLN A 69 -5.41 -5.03 -28.53
N LEU A 70 -4.10 -5.10 -28.25
CA LEU A 70 -3.55 -5.94 -27.19
C LEU A 70 -4.08 -5.52 -25.82
N TRP A 71 -4.10 -4.21 -25.55
CA TRP A 71 -4.60 -3.68 -24.29
C TRP A 71 -6.09 -4.00 -24.10
N THR A 72 -6.88 -3.84 -25.15
CA THR A 72 -8.32 -4.19 -25.13
C THR A 72 -8.52 -5.67 -24.82
N ARG A 73 -7.73 -6.56 -25.43
CA ARG A 73 -7.79 -8.00 -25.15
C ARG A 73 -7.42 -8.31 -23.70
N ILE A 74 -6.35 -7.71 -23.17
CA ILE A 74 -5.92 -7.90 -21.77
C ILE A 74 -7.04 -7.50 -20.82
N ARG A 75 -7.66 -6.33 -21.02
CA ARG A 75 -8.76 -5.87 -20.16
C ARG A 75 -9.97 -6.80 -20.21
N GLN A 76 -10.31 -7.33 -21.38
CA GLN A 76 -11.38 -8.31 -21.54
C GLN A 76 -11.04 -9.64 -20.85
N THR A 77 -9.82 -10.16 -21.01
CA THR A 77 -9.36 -11.41 -20.38
C THR A 77 -9.34 -11.29 -18.85
N LEU A 78 -8.94 -10.13 -18.33
CA LEU A 78 -8.95 -9.84 -16.89
C LEU A 78 -10.34 -9.42 -16.37
N GLY A 79 -11.35 -9.34 -17.25
CA GLY A 79 -12.74 -9.04 -16.88
C GLY A 79 -13.01 -7.58 -16.53
N PHE A 80 -12.07 -6.65 -16.74
CA PHE A 80 -12.20 -5.23 -16.42
C PHE A 80 -13.31 -4.49 -17.20
N ASP A 81 -13.73 -5.03 -18.35
CA ASP A 81 -14.82 -4.47 -19.18
C ASP A 81 -16.20 -5.06 -18.88
N THR A 82 -16.31 -6.02 -17.96
CA THR A 82 -17.60 -6.58 -17.59
C THR A 82 -18.31 -5.58 -16.69
N PRO A 83 -19.42 -4.94 -17.10
CA PRO A 83 -20.20 -4.12 -16.18
C PRO A 83 -20.62 -5.04 -15.04
N LEU A 84 -20.25 -4.69 -13.80
CA LEU A 84 -20.74 -5.35 -12.59
C LEU A 84 -22.25 -5.45 -12.75
N ARG A 85 -22.75 -6.68 -12.89
CA ARG A 85 -24.16 -6.94 -13.22
C ARG A 85 -24.99 -6.25 -12.16
N ALA A 86 -25.69 -5.18 -12.53
CA ALA A 86 -26.67 -4.57 -11.66
C ALA A 86 -27.65 -5.67 -11.24
N VAL A 87 -27.63 -6.00 -9.95
CA VAL A 87 -28.65 -6.86 -9.34
C VAL A 87 -30.00 -6.23 -9.70
N PRO A 88 -30.96 -6.95 -10.29
CA PRO A 88 -32.27 -6.40 -10.58
C PRO A 88 -32.97 -6.12 -9.25
N SER A 89 -32.79 -4.93 -8.70
CA SER A 89 -33.63 -4.39 -7.65
C SER A 89 -35.05 -4.33 -8.20
N ALA A 90 -35.96 -5.01 -7.51
CA ALA A 90 -37.37 -5.14 -7.86
C ALA A 90 -37.95 -3.82 -8.39
N GLN A 91 -38.66 -3.93 -9.52
CA GLN A 91 -39.46 -2.84 -10.07
C GLN A 91 -40.38 -2.32 -8.97
N THR A 92 -40.12 -1.10 -8.53
CA THR A 92 -41.09 -0.31 -7.78
C THR A 92 -41.44 0.90 -8.62
N ALA A 93 -42.73 1.17 -8.68
CA ALA A 93 -43.39 2.03 -9.64
C ALA A 93 -42.85 3.48 -9.67
N THR A 94 -42.97 4.06 -10.86
CA THR A 94 -42.99 5.49 -11.20
C THR A 94 -42.97 6.49 -10.04
N THR A 95 -41.85 7.18 -9.85
CA THR A 95 -41.81 8.63 -9.61
C THR A 95 -40.53 9.22 -10.23
N THR A 96 -40.68 10.42 -10.78
CA THR A 96 -39.74 11.20 -11.61
C THR A 96 -38.28 11.15 -11.16
N SER A 97 -37.41 10.69 -12.07
CA SER A 97 -35.95 10.74 -11.95
C SER A 97 -35.47 12.20 -11.95
N ALA A 98 -35.08 12.69 -10.78
CA ALA A 98 -34.30 13.91 -10.64
C ALA A 98 -32.80 13.57 -10.79
N ALA A 99 -32.36 13.35 -12.03
CA ALA A 99 -30.97 13.62 -12.41
C ALA A 99 -30.86 13.87 -13.92
N PRO A 100 -30.72 15.14 -14.36
CA PRO A 100 -30.10 15.37 -15.67
C PRO A 100 -29.04 16.48 -15.69
N LEU A 101 -28.73 17.14 -14.57
CA LEU A 101 -27.77 18.26 -14.61
C LEU A 101 -26.31 17.79 -14.68
N TRP A 102 -25.94 16.77 -13.92
CA TRP A 102 -24.57 16.23 -13.91
C TRP A 102 -24.19 15.48 -15.18
N ASN A 103 -25.16 14.90 -15.88
CA ASN A 103 -24.95 14.15 -17.11
C ASN A 103 -25.15 15.00 -18.39
N SER A 104 -25.31 16.32 -18.23
CA SER A 104 -25.48 17.24 -19.34
C SER A 104 -24.16 17.92 -19.70
N VAL A 105 -23.62 17.60 -20.88
CA VAL A 105 -22.47 18.28 -21.46
C VAL A 105 -22.75 19.78 -21.65
N ARG A 106 -24.02 20.18 -21.80
CA ARG A 106 -24.42 21.61 -21.86
C ARG A 106 -24.30 22.28 -20.49
N PHE A 107 -24.60 21.59 -19.38
CA PHE A 107 -24.37 22.11 -18.02
C PHE A 107 -22.87 22.37 -17.79
N TRP A 108 -22.02 21.40 -18.15
CA TRP A 108 -20.57 21.56 -18.08
C TRP A 108 -20.01 22.67 -18.98
N ARG A 109 -20.62 22.90 -20.15
CA ARG A 109 -20.24 23.99 -21.07
C ARG A 109 -20.63 25.39 -20.58
N TRP A 110 -21.66 25.51 -19.75
CA TRP A 110 -22.03 26.79 -19.14
C TRP A 110 -21.35 27.01 -17.77
N ALA A 111 -21.00 25.94 -17.05
CA ALA A 111 -20.18 26.03 -15.83
C ALA A 111 -18.77 26.59 -16.10
N SER A 112 -18.20 26.32 -17.27
CA SER A 112 -16.91 26.88 -17.70
C SER A 112 -17.00 28.35 -18.13
N ALA A 113 -18.18 28.83 -18.56
CA ALA A 113 -18.40 30.24 -18.86
C ALA A 113 -18.60 31.11 -17.59
N GLY A 114 -19.15 30.53 -16.52
CA GLY A 114 -19.32 31.22 -15.23
C GLY A 114 -18.04 31.41 -14.40
N GLY A 115 -16.99 30.61 -14.65
CA GLY A 115 -15.71 30.68 -13.92
C GLY A 115 -14.81 31.88 -14.25
N LEU A 116 -15.10 32.62 -15.33
CA LEU A 116 -14.30 33.77 -15.76
C LEU A 116 -14.63 35.09 -15.03
N ALA A 117 -15.72 35.15 -14.23
CA ALA A 117 -16.06 36.35 -13.46
C ALA A 117 -15.50 36.35 -12.02
N THR A 118 -15.21 35.18 -11.45
CA THR A 118 -14.74 35.06 -10.04
C THR A 118 -13.22 35.16 -9.88
N ALA A 119 -12.44 34.94 -10.95
CA ALA A 119 -10.97 35.02 -10.88
C ALA A 119 -10.45 36.47 -10.70
N ALA A 120 -11.19 37.49 -11.16
CA ALA A 120 -10.75 38.88 -11.05
C ALA A 120 -10.80 39.43 -9.60
N VAL A 121 -11.73 38.94 -8.76
CA VAL A 121 -11.91 39.42 -7.39
C VAL A 121 -10.86 38.84 -6.43
N CYS A 122 -10.45 37.58 -6.62
CA CYS A 122 -9.41 36.96 -5.78
C CYS A 122 -8.01 37.53 -6.06
N VAL A 123 -7.70 37.93 -7.30
CA VAL A 123 -6.42 38.57 -7.63
C VAL A 123 -6.34 39.98 -7.04
N LEU A 124 -7.44 40.74 -6.99
CA LEU A 124 -7.46 42.07 -6.39
C LEU A 124 -7.35 42.02 -4.85
N ALA A 125 -7.90 40.99 -4.21
CA ALA A 125 -7.79 40.78 -2.77
C ALA A 125 -6.36 40.35 -2.34
N LEU A 126 -5.65 39.60 -3.19
CA LEU A 126 -4.27 39.16 -2.92
C LEU A 126 -3.21 40.25 -3.18
N LEU A 127 -3.51 41.28 -3.96
CA LEU A 127 -2.60 42.41 -4.20
C LEU A 127 -2.62 43.46 -3.07
N ASN A 128 -3.59 43.41 -2.14
CA ASN A 128 -3.80 44.45 -1.14
C ASN A 128 -3.28 44.10 0.28
N VAL A 129 -2.59 42.97 0.45
CA VAL A 129 -1.94 42.55 1.72
C VAL A 129 -0.45 42.36 1.48
N ASN A 130 0.23 43.43 1.08
CA ASN A 130 1.69 43.49 1.10
C ASN A 130 2.11 44.78 1.81
N THR A 131 1.98 44.79 3.14
CA THR A 131 2.61 45.82 3.97
C THR A 131 4.07 45.41 4.22
N PRO A 132 5.06 46.22 3.82
CA PRO A 132 6.45 45.92 4.15
C PRO A 132 6.66 46.07 5.67
N PRO A 133 7.43 45.17 6.32
CA PRO A 133 7.75 45.33 7.73
C PRO A 133 8.66 46.56 7.94
N ALA A 134 8.44 47.29 9.03
CA ALA A 134 9.21 48.46 9.43
C ALA A 134 10.70 48.10 9.67
N PRO A 135 11.65 49.03 9.42
CA PRO A 135 13.07 48.78 9.62
C PRO A 135 13.39 48.71 11.12
N VAL A 136 13.73 47.52 11.62
CA VAL A 136 14.33 47.33 12.94
C VAL A 136 15.81 47.74 12.88
N GLN A 137 16.19 48.76 13.65
CA GLN A 137 17.58 49.13 13.88
C GLN A 137 18.32 48.01 14.62
N PRO A 138 19.56 47.65 14.23
CA PRO A 138 20.35 46.64 14.91
C PRO A 138 20.79 47.12 16.31
N PRO A 139 20.85 46.24 17.33
CA PRO A 139 21.45 46.54 18.62
C PRO A 139 22.97 46.74 18.52
N ALA A 140 23.49 47.64 19.35
CA ALA A 140 24.91 47.90 19.50
C ALA A 140 25.72 46.63 19.86
N THR A 141 26.92 46.56 19.30
CA THR A 141 27.90 45.47 19.41
C THR A 141 28.40 45.31 20.85
N GLY A 142 28.18 44.14 21.44
CA GLY A 142 28.91 43.64 22.62
C GLY A 142 29.75 42.40 22.24
N PRO A 143 30.83 42.07 22.98
CA PRO A 143 31.77 41.03 22.57
C PRO A 143 31.26 39.60 22.87
N VAL A 144 31.17 38.82 21.78
CA VAL A 144 31.53 37.39 21.58
C VAL A 144 31.28 36.38 22.71
N VAL A 145 30.33 35.47 22.47
CA VAL A 145 30.47 34.04 22.80
C VAL A 145 30.23 33.25 21.52
N GLN A 146 31.24 32.49 21.11
CA GLN A 146 31.23 31.68 19.89
C GLN A 146 30.48 30.36 20.14
N ALA A 147 29.39 30.12 19.42
CA ALA A 147 28.75 28.81 19.29
C ALA A 147 29.08 28.22 17.90
N PRO A 148 29.32 26.89 17.78
CA PRO A 148 29.73 26.24 16.53
C PRO A 148 28.68 26.35 15.41
N PRO A 149 29.06 26.18 14.13
CA PRO A 149 28.21 26.52 12.99
C PRO A 149 26.98 25.62 12.92
N VAL A 150 25.80 26.24 12.90
CA VAL A 150 24.53 25.60 12.55
C VAL A 150 24.49 25.33 11.04
N THR A 151 24.31 24.07 10.70
CA THR A 151 24.02 23.57 9.36
C THR A 151 22.59 23.94 8.93
N THR A 152 22.42 23.93 7.61
CA THR A 152 21.26 24.24 6.76
C THR A 152 19.90 23.66 7.23
N PRO A 153 18.75 24.27 6.84
CA PRO A 153 17.42 23.81 7.23
C PRO A 153 17.09 22.43 6.61
N ALA A 154 16.59 21.53 7.44
CA ALA A 154 16.14 20.20 7.05
C ALA A 154 14.90 20.24 6.15
N THR A 155 14.97 19.49 5.05
CA THR A 155 13.87 18.89 4.30
C THR A 155 12.78 18.35 5.25
N PRO A 156 11.47 18.38 4.90
CA PRO A 156 10.43 17.77 5.73
C PRO A 156 10.79 16.32 6.01
N ALA A 157 10.95 15.98 7.29
CA ALA A 157 11.28 14.63 7.71
C ALA A 157 10.15 13.69 7.29
N THR A 158 10.48 12.69 6.47
CA THR A 158 9.77 11.40 6.50
C THR A 158 9.70 11.00 7.99
N PRO A 159 8.51 10.72 8.56
CA PRO A 159 8.44 10.23 9.93
C PRO A 159 9.33 8.99 10.03
N PRO A 160 10.20 8.88 11.04
CA PRO A 160 11.05 7.71 11.17
C PRO A 160 10.16 6.47 11.27
N ALA A 161 10.45 5.46 10.45
CA ALA A 161 9.95 4.12 10.66
C ALA A 161 10.66 3.57 11.92
N THR A 162 10.18 4.00 13.07
CA THR A 162 10.54 3.46 14.38
C THR A 162 9.38 2.54 14.77
N GLY A 163 9.68 1.24 14.83
CA GLY A 163 8.72 0.16 15.06
C GLY A 163 9.23 -1.15 14.51
N ILE A 164 9.26 -2.22 15.33
CA ILE A 164 9.30 -3.58 14.76
C ILE A 164 8.07 -3.70 13.86
N ALA A 165 8.31 -3.71 12.56
CA ALA A 165 7.25 -3.87 11.59
C ALA A 165 6.93 -5.36 11.48
N MET A 166 5.66 -5.73 11.57
CA MET A 166 5.21 -7.08 11.26
C MET A 166 4.28 -7.00 10.06
N THR A 167 4.28 -8.04 9.24
CA THR A 167 3.43 -8.15 8.06
C THR A 167 2.71 -9.47 8.03
N ALA A 168 1.53 -9.50 7.43
CA ALA A 168 0.84 -10.73 7.09
C ALA A 168 0.12 -10.55 5.75
N THR A 169 0.34 -11.49 4.84
CA THR A 169 -0.45 -11.62 3.61
C THR A 169 -1.51 -12.67 3.85
N LEU A 170 -2.79 -12.26 3.86
CA LEU A 170 -3.90 -13.16 4.08
C LEU A 170 -4.41 -13.65 2.73
N ALA A 171 -4.21 -14.92 2.45
CA ALA A 171 -4.66 -15.57 1.24
C ALA A 171 -6.10 -16.08 1.38
N THR A 172 -6.86 -16.01 0.30
CA THR A 172 -8.16 -16.65 0.14
C THR A 172 -7.99 -18.17 0.04
N GLU A 173 -9.11 -18.91 0.05
CA GLU A 173 -9.10 -20.37 -0.11
C GLU A 173 -8.42 -20.82 -1.42
N ASP A 174 -8.55 -20.03 -2.49
CA ASP A 174 -7.93 -20.27 -3.79
C ASP A 174 -6.42 -19.90 -3.84
N GLY A 175 -5.84 -19.48 -2.71
CA GLY A 175 -4.42 -19.10 -2.61
C GLY A 175 -4.08 -17.70 -3.11
N ARG A 176 -5.07 -16.91 -3.54
CA ARG A 176 -4.85 -15.52 -3.97
C ARG A 176 -4.77 -14.59 -2.76
N PRO A 177 -3.91 -13.55 -2.77
CA PRO A 177 -3.84 -12.63 -1.65
C PRO A 177 -5.10 -11.75 -1.60
N GLY A 178 -5.92 -11.92 -0.57
CA GLY A 178 -7.14 -11.14 -0.36
C GLY A 178 -6.90 -9.86 0.44
N TYR A 179 -6.00 -9.92 1.43
CA TYR A 179 -5.65 -8.78 2.28
C TYR A 179 -4.15 -8.75 2.60
N VAL A 180 -3.63 -7.54 2.84
CA VAL A 180 -2.31 -7.34 3.44
C VAL A 180 -2.49 -6.57 4.75
N ALA A 181 -1.91 -7.08 5.83
CA ALA A 181 -1.90 -6.42 7.12
C ALA A 181 -0.48 -6.00 7.48
N LEU A 182 -0.29 -4.70 7.72
CA LEU A 182 0.95 -4.11 8.22
C LEU A 182 0.73 -3.72 9.68
N MET A 183 1.58 -4.19 10.57
CA MET A 183 1.51 -3.95 12.01
C MET A 183 2.78 -3.22 12.45
N ASP A 184 2.61 -2.18 13.24
CA ASP A 184 3.68 -1.47 13.94
C ASP A 184 3.57 -1.84 15.42
N ALA A 185 4.48 -2.68 15.89
CA ALA A 185 4.44 -3.22 17.24
C ALA A 185 4.79 -2.17 18.30
N ASP A 186 5.48 -1.08 17.95
CA ASP A 186 5.80 -0.02 18.90
C ASP A 186 4.64 0.97 19.02
N LYS A 187 3.95 1.24 17.90
CA LYS A 187 2.79 2.14 17.87
C LYS A 187 1.46 1.45 18.15
N HIS A 188 1.47 0.13 18.32
CA HIS A 188 0.28 -0.71 18.49
C HIS A 188 -0.75 -0.48 17.37
N THR A 189 -0.30 -0.25 16.14
CA THR A 189 -1.20 0.02 15.01
C THR A 189 -1.18 -1.09 13.99
N ILE A 190 -2.35 -1.44 13.47
CA ILE A 190 -2.51 -2.34 12.33
C ILE A 190 -3.18 -1.58 11.18
N THR A 191 -2.67 -1.75 9.97
CA THR A 191 -3.25 -1.25 8.74
C THR A 191 -3.58 -2.44 7.85
N VAL A 192 -4.88 -2.68 7.61
CA VAL A 192 -5.37 -3.75 6.74
C VAL A 192 -5.74 -3.15 5.39
N THR A 193 -5.18 -3.68 4.31
CA THR A 193 -5.45 -3.25 2.94
C THR A 193 -6.12 -4.39 2.17
N PRO A 194 -7.36 -4.21 1.69
CA PRO A 194 -8.01 -5.18 0.82
C PRO A 194 -7.42 -5.10 -0.59
N LEU A 195 -7.09 -6.26 -1.14
CA LEU A 195 -6.62 -6.42 -2.52
C LEU A 195 -7.79 -6.69 -3.47
N ASP A 196 -8.76 -7.50 -3.03
CA ASP A 196 -10.01 -7.77 -3.74
C ASP A 196 -11.16 -7.00 -3.08
N ARG A 197 -11.69 -5.98 -3.77
CA ARG A 197 -12.74 -5.07 -3.23
C ARG A 197 -14.15 -5.54 -3.58
N THR A 198 -14.45 -6.79 -3.30
CA THR A 198 -15.77 -7.37 -3.62
C THR A 198 -16.74 -7.03 -2.51
N ALA A 199 -17.76 -6.21 -2.78
CA ALA A 199 -18.68 -5.75 -1.74
C ALA A 199 -19.43 -6.90 -1.05
N THR A 200 -19.30 -7.02 0.26
CA THR A 200 -20.09 -7.96 1.09
C THR A 200 -21.39 -7.29 1.54
N ALA A 201 -22.41 -7.27 0.67
CA ALA A 201 -23.62 -6.45 0.86
C ALA A 201 -24.35 -6.63 2.21
N ASP A 202 -24.34 -7.84 2.78
CA ASP A 202 -25.12 -8.19 3.98
C ASP A 202 -24.26 -8.64 5.19
N LYS A 203 -22.93 -8.57 5.05
CA LYS A 203 -21.96 -9.06 6.05
C LYS A 203 -20.82 -8.07 6.20
N VAL A 204 -20.16 -8.08 7.34
CA VAL A 204 -18.98 -7.24 7.59
C VAL A 204 -17.75 -8.13 7.78
N PRO A 205 -16.59 -7.75 7.21
CA PRO A 205 -15.36 -8.45 7.49
C PRO A 205 -14.91 -8.13 8.92
N GLU A 206 -14.53 -9.18 9.64
CA GLU A 206 -13.93 -9.08 10.97
C GLU A 206 -12.55 -9.70 10.97
N LEU A 207 -11.59 -8.98 11.55
CA LEU A 207 -10.21 -9.45 11.69
C LEU A 207 -10.04 -10.20 13.01
N TRP A 208 -9.33 -11.31 12.95
CA TRP A 208 -9.04 -12.17 14.09
C TRP A 208 -7.54 -12.44 14.20
N LEU A 209 -7.03 -12.43 15.43
CA LEU A 209 -5.74 -12.99 15.80
C LEU A 209 -5.95 -14.40 16.33
N ILE A 210 -5.36 -15.38 15.66
CA ILE A 210 -5.36 -16.79 16.08
C ILE A 210 -3.99 -17.08 16.66
N THR A 211 -3.96 -17.37 17.95
CA THR A 211 -2.72 -17.62 18.70
C THR A 211 -2.24 -19.06 18.55
N ALA A 212 -1.03 -19.36 19.02
CA ALA A 212 -0.44 -20.71 18.91
C ALA A 212 -1.30 -21.82 19.55
N ASP A 213 -2.14 -21.47 20.54
CA ASP A 213 -3.11 -22.38 21.16
C ASP A 213 -4.41 -22.56 20.33
N GLY A 214 -4.48 -21.93 19.15
CA GLY A 214 -5.60 -22.00 18.20
C GLY A 214 -6.80 -21.12 18.56
N LYS A 215 -6.73 -20.30 19.61
CA LYS A 215 -7.88 -19.49 20.04
C LYS A 215 -7.99 -18.20 19.23
N PRO A 216 -9.16 -17.91 18.64
CA PRO A 216 -9.39 -16.66 17.93
C PRO A 216 -9.69 -15.51 18.89
N HIS A 217 -9.08 -14.36 18.65
CA HIS A 217 -9.30 -13.12 19.37
C HIS A 217 -9.69 -12.02 18.37
N SER A 218 -10.86 -11.41 18.56
CA SER A 218 -11.32 -10.35 17.65
C SER A 218 -10.41 -9.12 17.73
N MET A 219 -10.02 -8.63 16.57
CA MET A 219 -9.36 -7.35 16.36
C MET A 219 -10.33 -6.28 15.82
N GLY A 220 -11.61 -6.65 15.68
CA GLY A 220 -12.69 -5.78 15.24
C GLY A 220 -13.00 -5.85 13.75
N THR A 221 -14.14 -5.25 13.41
CA THR A 221 -14.66 -5.19 12.05
C THR A 221 -14.03 -4.07 11.24
N PHE A 222 -13.96 -4.24 9.93
CA PHE A 222 -13.44 -3.22 9.01
C PHE A 222 -14.27 -3.13 7.72
N ASP A 223 -13.86 -2.24 6.81
CA ASP A 223 -14.48 -2.03 5.50
C ASP A 223 -13.60 -2.71 4.44
N ASP A 224 -14.16 -3.58 3.60
CA ASP A 224 -13.42 -4.31 2.57
C ASP A 224 -13.14 -3.47 1.30
N GLN A 225 -13.58 -2.21 1.27
CA GLN A 225 -13.42 -1.34 0.10
C GLN A 225 -12.14 -0.49 0.14
N ARG A 226 -11.52 -0.32 1.31
CA ARG A 226 -10.40 0.62 1.50
C ARG A 226 -9.50 0.21 2.64
N ALA A 227 -8.25 0.68 2.59
CA ALA A 227 -7.30 0.46 3.67
C ALA A 227 -7.83 1.07 4.98
N ARG A 228 -7.79 0.29 6.05
CA ARG A 228 -8.22 0.74 7.38
C ARG A 228 -7.07 0.60 8.37
N ARG A 229 -6.78 1.70 9.07
CA ARG A 229 -5.91 1.70 10.25
C ARG A 229 -6.75 1.52 11.50
N ALA A 230 -6.32 0.62 12.39
CA ALA A 230 -6.93 0.38 13.69
C ALA A 230 -5.83 0.28 14.77
N GLN A 231 -6.25 0.47 16.02
CA GLN A 231 -5.41 0.19 17.18
C GLN A 231 -5.50 -1.30 17.50
N ILE A 232 -4.35 -1.90 17.78
CA ILE A 232 -4.25 -3.25 18.30
C ILE A 232 -4.55 -3.19 19.80
N PRO A 233 -5.51 -3.97 20.32
CA PRO A 233 -5.78 -3.99 21.75
C PRO A 233 -4.53 -4.40 22.54
N ASP A 234 -4.20 -3.65 23.60
CA ASP A 234 -2.97 -3.86 24.38
C ASP A 234 -2.84 -5.30 24.93
N GLN A 235 -3.97 -5.94 25.25
CA GLN A 235 -3.99 -7.33 25.72
C GLN A 235 -3.51 -8.34 24.67
N LEU A 236 -3.65 -8.02 23.37
CA LEU A 236 -3.23 -8.89 22.27
C LEU A 236 -1.78 -8.66 21.84
N MET A 237 -1.17 -7.54 22.23
CA MET A 237 0.21 -7.19 21.87
C MET A 237 1.23 -8.29 22.21
N PRO A 238 1.22 -8.90 23.41
CA PRO A 238 2.16 -9.98 23.74
C PRO A 238 1.93 -11.28 22.94
N MET A 239 0.77 -11.40 22.29
CA MET A 239 0.35 -12.59 21.55
C MET A 239 0.69 -12.48 20.06
N LEU A 240 1.13 -11.31 19.59
CA LEU A 240 1.63 -11.12 18.22
C LEU A 240 3.02 -11.72 18.10
N SER A 241 3.11 -12.87 17.45
CA SER A 241 4.36 -13.59 17.19
C SER A 241 4.36 -14.20 15.80
N ASN A 242 5.50 -14.70 15.35
CA ASN A 242 5.59 -15.43 14.08
C ASN A 242 4.83 -16.79 14.10
N GLU A 243 4.38 -17.24 15.27
CA GLU A 243 3.55 -18.44 15.43
C GLU A 243 2.05 -18.13 15.37
N ALA A 244 1.69 -16.84 15.44
CA ALA A 244 0.31 -16.40 15.35
C ALA A 244 -0.10 -16.20 13.88
N LEU A 245 -1.41 -16.33 13.64
CA LEU A 245 -2.03 -16.20 12.32
C LEU A 245 -3.12 -15.15 12.38
N LEU A 246 -3.27 -14.37 11.32
CA LEU A 246 -4.43 -13.53 11.11
C LEU A 246 -5.46 -14.24 10.24
N ALA A 247 -6.74 -14.03 10.54
CA ALA A 247 -7.86 -14.50 9.73
C ALA A 247 -8.91 -13.40 9.56
N VAL A 248 -9.61 -13.44 8.44
CA VAL A 248 -10.77 -12.58 8.16
C VAL A 248 -12.00 -13.46 7.98
N THR A 249 -13.07 -13.16 8.71
CA THR A 249 -14.37 -13.82 8.55
C THR A 249 -15.44 -12.83 8.10
N LEU A 250 -16.50 -13.33 7.45
CA LEU A 250 -17.67 -12.54 7.08
C LEU A 250 -18.81 -12.73 8.10
N GLU A 251 -18.87 -11.81 9.05
CA GLU A 251 -19.78 -11.83 10.19
C GLU A 251 -21.09 -11.09 9.87
N PRO A 252 -22.16 -11.33 10.65
CA PRO A 252 -23.38 -10.52 10.59
C PRO A 252 -23.09 -9.03 10.85
N LEU A 253 -24.01 -8.15 10.44
CA LEU A 253 -23.94 -6.73 10.76
C LEU A 253 -23.78 -6.54 12.28
N GLY A 254 -22.69 -5.88 12.69
CA GLY A 254 -22.31 -5.72 14.10
C GLY A 254 -21.14 -6.61 14.54
N GLY A 255 -20.67 -7.53 13.70
CA GLY A 255 -19.58 -8.46 13.99
C GLY A 255 -20.06 -9.79 14.59
N ALA A 256 -19.09 -10.60 15.01
CA ALA A 256 -19.30 -11.91 15.60
C ALA A 256 -20.08 -11.83 16.92
N PRO A 257 -21.25 -12.49 17.03
CA PRO A 257 -21.98 -12.57 18.29
C PRO A 257 -21.13 -13.23 19.38
N GLY A 258 -20.97 -12.54 20.52
CA GLY A 258 -20.23 -13.08 21.66
C GLY A 258 -18.71 -13.14 21.49
N GLY A 259 -18.15 -12.52 20.44
CA GLY A 259 -16.70 -12.46 20.22
C GLY A 259 -16.07 -13.80 19.80
N ILE A 260 -16.87 -14.69 19.23
CA ILE A 260 -16.44 -15.99 18.70
C ILE A 260 -16.72 -15.98 17.19
N PRO A 261 -15.77 -16.38 16.32
CA PRO A 261 -16.01 -16.42 14.88
C PRO A 261 -17.26 -17.24 14.54
N SER A 262 -18.21 -16.63 13.85
CA SER A 262 -19.47 -17.25 13.46
C SER A 262 -19.69 -17.26 11.94
N GLY A 263 -18.95 -16.42 11.24
CA GLY A 263 -18.96 -16.25 9.79
C GLY A 263 -18.02 -17.19 9.05
N THR A 264 -18.16 -17.20 7.72
CA THR A 264 -17.25 -17.92 6.83
C THR A 264 -15.87 -17.27 6.86
N VAL A 265 -14.82 -18.07 7.00
CA VAL A 265 -13.43 -17.61 6.85
C VAL A 265 -13.16 -17.35 5.38
N VAL A 266 -12.78 -16.12 5.04
CA VAL A 266 -12.54 -15.70 3.64
C VAL A 266 -11.07 -15.47 3.33
N ALA A 267 -10.24 -15.23 4.35
CA ALA A 267 -8.79 -15.14 4.16
C ALA A 267 -8.04 -15.47 5.44
N LYS A 268 -6.80 -15.96 5.31
CA LYS A 268 -5.91 -16.24 6.44
C LYS A 268 -4.43 -16.17 6.08
N GLY A 269 -3.56 -15.84 7.03
CA GLY A 269 -2.12 -15.72 6.78
C GLY A 269 -1.29 -15.59 8.05
N GLY A 270 -0.10 -16.19 8.05
CA GLY A 270 0.84 -16.10 9.17
C GLY A 270 1.43 -14.70 9.33
N ILE A 271 1.79 -14.34 10.55
CA ILE A 271 2.48 -13.09 10.85
C ILE A 271 3.99 -13.29 10.68
N SER A 272 4.68 -12.32 10.08
CA SER A 272 6.12 -12.30 9.93
C SER A 272 6.68 -10.98 10.44
N THR A 273 7.66 -11.05 11.33
CA THR A 273 8.46 -9.90 11.77
C THR A 273 9.41 -9.47 10.67
N LEU A 274 9.31 -8.21 10.25
CA LEU A 274 10.28 -7.55 9.39
C LEU A 274 11.42 -7.04 10.29
N ALA A 275 12.57 -7.70 10.21
CA ALA A 275 13.79 -7.14 10.77
C ALA A 275 14.19 -5.94 9.89
N MET A 276 13.85 -4.72 10.32
CA MET A 276 14.47 -3.53 9.73
C MET A 276 15.94 -3.52 10.14
N ALA A 277 16.83 -3.57 9.16
CA ALA A 277 18.27 -3.44 9.39
C ALA A 277 18.56 -2.09 10.09
N PRO A 278 19.52 -2.07 11.05
CA PRO A 278 19.84 -0.89 11.85
C PRO A 278 20.42 0.27 11.03
#